data_AF-A0A6J0BWZ6-F1
#
_entry.id   AF-A0A6J0BWZ6-F1
#
_cell.length_a   1.000
_cell.length_b   1.000
_cell.length_c   1.000
_cell.angle_alpha   90.00
_cell.angle_beta   90.00
_cell.angle_gamma   90.00
#
_symmetry.space_group_name_H-M   'P 1'
#
loop_
_entity.id
_entity.type
_entity.pdbx_description
1 polymer ?
#
loop_
_entity_poly.entity_id
_entity_poly.type
_entity_poly.pdbx_seq_one_letter_code
_entity_poly.pdbx_strand_id
1 'polypeptide(L)'
;MVGESFSALLVTLDHFISRWFKDLCPAVAAEAFARNSNAFSHVEFSVICGLLRMFKTLSCSKKLSGNLRVLALNKPTGKRCSSKKAAPNYLPRIFSGIQPTGDVHLGNYLGAIQKWVELQNSNQDVIYSIVDMHSITLPQDPKALKQNILNITATLLACGIDPDKSILFQQSTVSMHTELCWILSCLTTMPRLAHLPQFKEKSATVKDVPLGLYIYPVLQAADILLYKSTHVPVGEDQLQHLQLAQHLAKLFNGKFGETFPIPHSMINDDSSCRIRSLRDPTKKMSKSDPDPKSRLQLTDEPKVLLNKVKKAITDFTSEVTYALDERPGVSNLITIHSLLSGKTHDEICREAQGLDTGRYKLVVADVVIEKLTPIRERLLELEREPQYLEEVLRKGGEKATDIACDCWHEVRDKVGLSNNVLSSASKRELGKLQSSL
;
A
#
# COMPACT_ATOMS: atom_id res chain seq x y z
N MET A 1 -2.06 -5.95 -41.90
CA MET A 1 -0.76 -6.28 -42.52
C MET A 1 0.34 -5.36 -42.00
N VAL A 2 0.71 -5.47 -40.72
CA VAL A 2 1.95 -4.89 -40.16
C VAL A 2 2.36 -5.84 -39.03
N GLY A 3 3.09 -6.90 -39.36
CA GLY A 3 3.39 -7.98 -38.40
C GLY A 3 4.62 -8.83 -38.74
N GLU A 4 5.10 -8.82 -39.98
CA GLU A 4 6.24 -9.67 -40.38
C GLU A 4 7.51 -8.90 -40.78
N SER A 5 7.50 -7.56 -40.80
CA SER A 5 8.65 -6.77 -41.28
C SER A 5 9.65 -6.30 -40.21
N PHE A 6 9.36 -6.47 -38.91
CA PHE A 6 10.26 -6.03 -37.83
C PHE A 6 11.24 -7.11 -37.34
N SER A 7 10.87 -8.39 -37.51
CA SER A 7 11.72 -9.54 -37.17
C SER A 7 12.91 -9.67 -38.14
N ALA A 8 12.69 -9.43 -39.44
CA ALA A 8 13.73 -9.51 -40.46
C ALA A 8 14.78 -8.40 -40.38
N LEU A 9 14.42 -7.22 -39.86
CA LEU A 9 15.32 -6.06 -39.74
C LEU A 9 16.33 -6.19 -38.58
N LEU A 10 15.92 -6.87 -37.50
CA LEU A 10 16.77 -7.10 -36.32
C LEU A 10 17.82 -8.20 -36.57
N VAL A 11 17.48 -9.23 -37.36
CA VAL A 11 18.41 -10.32 -37.69
C VAL A 11 19.46 -9.89 -38.74
N THR A 12 19.12 -8.96 -39.63
CA THR A 12 20.08 -8.41 -40.61
C THR A 12 21.05 -7.39 -40.00
N LEU A 13 20.65 -6.62 -38.98
CA LEU A 13 21.55 -5.69 -38.30
C LEU A 13 22.63 -6.41 -37.45
N ASP A 14 22.27 -7.50 -36.79
CA ASP A 14 23.19 -8.26 -35.92
C ASP A 14 24.28 -8.99 -36.74
N HIS A 15 23.91 -9.46 -37.94
CA HIS A 15 24.86 -10.06 -38.89
C HIS A 15 25.77 -9.03 -39.58
N PHE A 16 25.30 -7.78 -39.74
CA PHE A 16 26.09 -6.71 -40.36
C PHE A 16 27.12 -6.13 -39.39
N ILE A 17 26.76 -6.00 -38.11
CA ILE A 17 27.63 -5.43 -37.06
C ILE A 17 28.74 -6.43 -36.65
N SER A 18 28.43 -7.73 -36.62
CA SER A 18 29.40 -8.77 -36.25
C SER A 18 30.52 -8.99 -37.28
N ARG A 19 30.27 -8.67 -38.57
CA ARG A 19 31.23 -8.92 -39.66
C ARG A 19 32.16 -7.74 -39.96
N TRP A 20 31.82 -6.53 -39.52
CA TRP A 20 32.62 -5.32 -39.78
C TRP A 20 33.60 -4.94 -38.65
N PHE A 21 33.37 -5.41 -37.43
CA PHE A 21 34.11 -4.92 -36.25
C PHE A 21 35.39 -5.68 -35.88
N LYS A 22 35.82 -6.66 -36.69
CA LYS A 22 36.98 -7.49 -36.32
C LYS A 22 38.35 -6.99 -36.75
N ASP A 23 38.50 -6.14 -37.79
CA ASP A 23 39.84 -5.80 -38.29
C ASP A 23 39.99 -4.38 -38.88
N LEU A 24 39.43 -3.32 -38.27
CA LEU A 24 39.70 -1.96 -38.74
C LEU A 24 40.36 -1.04 -37.71
N CYS A 25 41.52 -0.51 -38.11
CA CYS A 25 42.30 0.50 -37.44
C CYS A 25 41.49 1.82 -37.34
N PRO A 26 41.50 2.55 -36.19
CA PRO A 26 40.61 3.68 -35.92
C PRO A 26 40.71 4.87 -36.88
N ALA A 27 41.79 4.99 -37.67
CA ALA A 27 42.04 6.12 -38.56
C ALA A 27 41.21 6.08 -39.87
N VAL A 28 40.78 4.90 -40.33
CA VAL A 28 40.08 4.75 -41.63
C VAL A 28 38.56 4.93 -41.48
N ALA A 29 38.01 4.67 -40.30
CA ALA A 29 36.57 4.81 -40.02
C ALA A 29 36.12 6.29 -39.92
N ALA A 30 36.99 7.18 -39.48
CA ALA A 30 36.69 8.62 -39.35
C ALA A 30 36.55 9.31 -40.72
N GLU A 31 37.29 8.86 -41.73
CA GLU A 31 37.30 9.46 -43.07
C GLU A 31 36.11 8.99 -43.93
N ALA A 32 35.59 7.78 -43.66
CA ALA A 32 34.38 7.25 -44.30
C ALA A 32 33.09 7.90 -43.76
N PHE A 33 33.06 8.28 -42.47
CA PHE A 33 31.88 8.89 -41.84
C PHE A 33 31.69 10.37 -42.20
N ALA A 34 32.77 11.08 -42.55
CA ALA A 34 32.73 12.47 -42.97
C ALA A 34 32.16 12.69 -44.39
N ARG A 35 32.02 11.64 -45.20
CA ARG A 35 31.57 11.73 -46.61
C ARG A 35 30.08 11.49 -46.85
N ASN A 36 29.28 11.18 -45.82
CA ASN A 36 27.86 10.87 -46.01
C ASN A 36 26.98 11.57 -44.97
N SER A 37 27.07 12.89 -44.93
CA SER A 37 26.19 13.74 -44.13
C SER A 37 24.91 14.04 -44.91
N ASN A 38 23.91 13.17 -44.80
CA ASN A 38 22.50 13.48 -45.11
C ASN A 38 21.55 12.38 -44.58
N ALA A 39 21.71 12.01 -43.32
CA ALA A 39 20.68 11.36 -42.52
C ALA A 39 21.13 11.49 -41.05
N PHE A 40 20.19 11.64 -40.12
CA PHE A 40 20.35 11.80 -38.67
C PHE A 40 20.18 13.23 -38.14
N SER A 41 19.19 13.36 -37.26
CA SER A 41 18.85 14.59 -36.53
C SER A 41 19.73 14.74 -35.28
N HIS A 42 19.89 15.98 -34.81
CA HIS A 42 20.84 16.43 -33.77
C HIS A 42 20.83 15.67 -32.43
N VAL A 43 19.80 14.86 -32.14
CA VAL A 43 19.66 14.12 -30.87
C VAL A 43 20.50 12.83 -30.87
N GLU A 44 20.69 12.17 -32.02
CA GLU A 44 21.41 10.88 -32.09
C GLU A 44 22.94 11.05 -32.08
N PHE A 45 23.45 12.19 -32.55
CA PHE A 45 24.88 12.51 -32.55
C PHE A 45 25.45 12.68 -31.13
N SER A 46 24.65 13.21 -30.20
CA SER A 46 25.06 13.48 -28.81
C SER A 46 25.21 12.18 -27.99
N VAL A 47 24.38 11.18 -28.28
CA VAL A 47 24.41 9.86 -27.63
C VAL A 47 25.65 9.06 -28.07
N ILE A 48 25.99 9.11 -29.37
CA ILE A 48 27.16 8.41 -29.93
C ILE A 48 28.48 9.05 -29.45
N CYS A 49 28.56 10.39 -29.37
CA CYS A 49 29.72 11.07 -28.78
C CYS A 49 29.90 10.81 -27.27
N GLY A 50 28.79 10.59 -26.54
CA GLY A 50 28.83 10.22 -25.13
C GLY A 50 29.38 8.81 -24.88
N LEU A 51 28.99 7.84 -25.72
CA LEU A 51 29.46 6.46 -25.65
C LEU A 51 30.95 6.33 -25.99
N LEU A 52 31.45 7.11 -26.96
CA LEU A 52 32.88 7.16 -27.31
C LEU A 52 33.76 7.78 -26.21
N ARG A 53 33.22 8.69 -25.39
CA ARG A 53 33.94 9.24 -24.21
C ARG A 53 34.03 8.25 -23.04
N MET A 54 33.03 7.38 -22.86
CA MET A 54 33.10 6.32 -21.85
C MET A 54 34.12 5.22 -22.20
N PHE A 55 34.29 4.89 -23.48
CA PHE A 55 35.28 3.87 -23.88
C PHE A 55 36.74 4.33 -23.74
N LYS A 56 37.01 5.65 -23.79
CA LYS A 56 38.37 6.21 -23.60
C LYS A 56 38.86 6.15 -22.16
N THR A 57 37.96 6.10 -21.17
CA THR A 57 38.31 6.05 -19.74
C THR A 57 38.48 4.63 -19.21
N LEU A 58 37.97 3.62 -19.92
CA LEU A 58 38.07 2.20 -19.52
C LEU A 58 39.29 1.46 -20.08
N SER A 59 40.05 2.06 -21.02
CA SER A 59 41.24 1.42 -21.61
C SER A 59 42.58 1.82 -20.96
N CYS A 60 42.55 2.61 -19.88
CA CYS A 60 43.77 3.02 -19.17
C CYS A 60 43.89 2.33 -17.80
N SER A 61 43.88 0.99 -17.79
CA SER A 61 44.34 0.21 -16.64
C SER A 61 44.68 -1.21 -17.06
N LYS A 62 45.84 -1.38 -17.71
CA LYS A 62 46.63 -2.64 -17.78
C LYS A 62 47.86 -2.44 -18.66
N LYS A 63 48.99 -2.14 -18.02
CA LYS A 63 50.35 -2.65 -18.31
C LYS A 63 51.38 -1.69 -17.71
N LEU A 64 52.03 -2.12 -16.64
CA LEU A 64 53.43 -1.81 -16.34
C LEU A 64 53.92 -2.80 -15.30
N SER A 65 54.56 -3.87 -15.78
CA SER A 65 55.46 -4.71 -14.99
C SER A 65 56.88 -4.20 -15.19
N GLY A 66 57.58 -3.88 -14.11
CA GLY A 66 58.99 -3.52 -14.16
C GLY A 66 59.53 -3.13 -12.80
N ASN A 67 60.23 -4.08 -12.16
CA ASN A 67 61.12 -3.99 -11.01
C ASN A 67 61.30 -2.60 -10.35
N LEU A 68 60.92 -2.47 -9.07
CA LEU A 68 61.66 -1.63 -8.14
C LEU A 68 61.55 -2.15 -6.70
N ARG A 69 62.71 -2.15 -6.04
CA ARG A 69 62.99 -2.71 -4.71
C ARG A 69 62.11 -2.15 -3.59
N VAL A 70 61.83 -3.03 -2.64
CA VAL A 70 61.29 -2.77 -1.30
C VAL A 70 62.10 -1.68 -0.60
N LEU A 71 61.43 -0.58 -0.23
CA LEU A 71 61.81 0.28 0.89
C LEU A 71 60.54 0.60 1.70
N ALA A 72 60.52 0.07 2.91
CA ALA A 72 59.49 0.31 3.90
C ALA A 72 59.48 1.80 4.30
N LEU A 73 58.33 2.45 4.15
CA LEU A 73 58.04 3.73 4.80
C LEU A 73 56.71 3.61 5.54
N ASN A 74 56.80 3.78 6.86
CA ASN A 74 55.73 3.76 7.83
C ASN A 74 54.57 4.68 7.42
N LYS A 75 53.34 4.14 7.36
CA LYS A 75 52.11 4.94 7.36
C LYS A 75 51.68 5.18 8.82
N PRO A 76 51.34 6.42 9.22
CA PRO A 76 50.75 6.67 10.51
C PRO A 76 49.30 6.15 10.52
N THR A 77 48.96 5.44 11.58
CA THR A 77 47.63 4.90 11.86
C THR A 77 46.66 6.04 12.21
N GLY A 78 45.93 6.54 11.21
CA GLY A 78 44.74 7.36 11.44
C GLY A 78 43.54 6.46 11.72
N LYS A 79 43.19 6.26 13.00
CA LYS A 79 41.91 5.68 13.41
C LYS A 79 40.78 6.57 12.89
N ARG A 80 40.10 6.13 11.83
CA ARG A 80 38.82 6.70 11.41
C ARG A 80 37.76 6.17 12.37
N CYS A 81 37.49 6.90 13.45
CA CYS A 81 36.33 6.66 14.30
C CYS A 81 35.07 6.97 13.49
N SER A 82 34.47 5.96 12.87
CA SER A 82 33.09 6.02 12.41
C SER A 82 32.18 5.80 13.62
N SER A 83 31.86 6.88 14.34
CA SER A 83 30.73 6.87 15.26
C SER A 83 29.46 6.69 14.42
N LYS A 84 29.00 5.45 14.22
CA LYS A 84 27.62 5.20 13.83
C LYS A 84 26.76 5.79 14.95
N LYS A 85 26.17 6.96 14.73
CA LYS A 85 25.09 7.46 15.59
C LYS A 85 24.08 6.31 15.69
N ALA A 86 23.75 5.90 16.92
CA ALA A 86 22.68 4.95 17.14
C ALA A 86 21.41 5.51 16.48
N ALA A 87 20.72 4.68 15.69
CA ALA A 87 19.46 5.10 15.10
C ALA A 87 18.50 5.52 16.22
N PRO A 88 17.74 6.60 16.06
CA PRO A 88 16.73 6.99 17.04
C PRO A 88 15.77 5.82 17.29
N ASN A 89 15.53 5.51 18.56
CA ASN A 89 14.60 4.46 18.95
C ASN A 89 13.18 5.02 18.91
N TYR A 90 12.43 4.71 17.86
CA TYR A 90 11.04 5.12 17.72
C TYR A 90 10.13 4.16 18.50
N LEU A 91 9.17 4.70 19.25
CA LEU A 91 8.16 3.89 19.90
C LEU A 91 7.31 3.14 18.85
N PRO A 92 6.95 1.87 19.08
CA PRO A 92 6.08 1.13 18.17
C PRO A 92 4.74 1.82 17.99
N ARG A 93 4.45 2.19 16.75
CA ARG A 93 3.18 2.76 16.30
C ARG A 93 2.70 2.09 15.04
N ILE A 94 1.43 1.73 15.04
CA ILE A 94 0.71 1.09 13.94
C ILE A 94 -0.17 2.13 13.25
N PHE A 95 -0.10 2.19 11.92
CA PHE A 95 -1.06 2.95 11.12
C PHE A 95 -1.71 2.07 10.07
N SER A 96 -3.03 2.19 9.92
CA SER A 96 -3.77 1.49 8.89
C SER A 96 -4.91 2.35 8.33
N GLY A 97 -5.10 2.31 7.01
CA GLY A 97 -6.13 3.07 6.31
C GLY A 97 -7.17 2.18 5.65
N ILE A 98 -8.44 2.59 5.67
CA ILE A 98 -9.53 1.95 4.90
C ILE A 98 -10.34 2.99 4.13
N GLN A 99 -10.58 2.71 2.85
CA GLN A 99 -11.41 3.57 2.03
C GLN A 99 -12.89 3.43 2.43
N PRO A 100 -13.66 4.54 2.52
CA PRO A 100 -15.11 4.53 2.74
C PRO A 100 -15.86 3.98 1.50
N THR A 101 -15.73 2.68 1.29
CA THR A 101 -16.28 1.95 0.14
C THR A 101 -17.52 1.17 0.57
N GLY A 102 -18.61 1.86 0.90
CA GLY A 102 -19.92 1.26 1.24
C GLY A 102 -19.85 -0.02 2.08
N ASP A 103 -20.69 -1.00 1.74
CA ASP A 103 -20.87 -2.25 2.50
C ASP A 103 -19.57 -3.04 2.69
N VAL A 104 -19.32 -3.42 3.95
CA VAL A 104 -18.24 -4.33 4.34
C VAL A 104 -18.74 -5.77 4.27
N HIS A 105 -17.96 -6.65 3.64
CA HIS A 105 -18.26 -8.07 3.59
C HIS A 105 -17.33 -8.89 4.49
N LEU A 106 -17.69 -10.15 4.74
CA LEU A 106 -16.98 -11.06 5.64
C LEU A 106 -15.48 -11.16 5.32
N GLY A 107 -15.11 -11.18 4.03
CA GLY A 107 -13.70 -11.16 3.63
C GLY A 107 -12.91 -9.92 4.08
N ASN A 108 -13.54 -8.74 4.21
CA ASN A 108 -12.89 -7.56 4.77
C ASN A 108 -12.80 -7.65 6.30
N TYR A 109 -13.85 -8.16 6.93
CA TYR A 109 -13.89 -8.36 8.38
C TYR A 109 -12.79 -9.31 8.85
N LEU A 110 -12.76 -10.53 8.32
CA LEU A 110 -11.77 -11.56 8.67
C LEU A 110 -10.36 -11.22 8.17
N GLY A 111 -10.25 -10.50 7.05
CA GLY A 111 -8.96 -10.18 6.43
C GLY A 111 -8.22 -9.01 7.07
N ALA A 112 -8.94 -8.08 7.72
CA ALA A 112 -8.35 -6.86 8.27
C ALA A 112 -8.97 -6.42 9.59
N ILE A 113 -10.30 -6.23 9.65
CA ILE A 113 -10.95 -5.55 10.79
C ILE A 113 -10.83 -6.36 12.07
N GLN A 114 -10.97 -7.69 12.03
CA GLN A 114 -10.78 -8.54 13.21
C GLN A 114 -9.37 -8.39 13.79
N LYS A 115 -8.35 -8.38 12.92
CA LYS A 115 -6.96 -8.16 13.32
C LYS A 115 -6.75 -6.77 13.88
N TRP A 116 -7.45 -5.76 13.36
CA TRP A 116 -7.41 -4.42 13.94
C TRP A 116 -7.95 -4.40 15.37
N VAL A 117 -9.06 -5.11 15.63
CA VAL A 117 -9.61 -5.25 16.97
C VAL A 117 -8.63 -5.94 17.92
N GLU A 118 -7.83 -6.88 17.45
CA GLU A 118 -6.75 -7.51 18.22
C GLU A 118 -5.58 -6.53 18.48
N LEU A 119 -5.14 -5.79 17.45
CA LEU A 119 -4.00 -4.88 17.53
C LEU A 119 -4.20 -3.73 18.53
N GLN A 120 -5.40 -3.16 18.64
CA GLN A 120 -5.67 -2.13 19.65
C GLN A 120 -5.52 -2.64 21.11
N ASN A 121 -5.51 -3.96 21.34
CA ASN A 121 -5.27 -4.55 22.66
C ASN A 121 -3.81 -4.96 22.88
N SER A 122 -2.90 -4.67 21.93
CA SER A 122 -1.48 -5.07 21.98
C SER A 122 -0.56 -4.12 22.79
N ASN A 123 -1.12 -3.15 23.51
CA ASN A 123 -0.39 -2.06 24.19
C ASN A 123 0.49 -1.20 23.27
N GLN A 124 0.19 -1.17 21.96
CA GLN A 124 0.86 -0.29 21.00
C GLN A 124 -0.02 0.91 20.66
N ASP A 125 0.58 2.01 20.21
CA ASP A 125 -0.16 3.14 19.64
C ASP A 125 -0.76 2.72 18.30
N VAL A 126 -2.08 2.71 18.20
CA VAL A 126 -2.77 2.29 16.98
C VAL A 126 -3.63 3.42 16.40
N ILE A 127 -3.42 3.68 15.12
CA ILE A 127 -4.09 4.73 14.36
C ILE A 127 -4.81 4.12 13.15
N TYR A 128 -6.12 4.31 13.10
CA TYR A 128 -7.01 3.93 12.02
C TYR A 128 -7.54 5.16 11.30
N SER A 129 -7.30 5.23 9.99
CA SER A 129 -7.76 6.33 9.14
C SER A 129 -8.83 5.85 8.16
N ILE A 130 -9.95 6.56 8.11
CA ILE A 130 -10.91 6.48 7.02
C ILE A 130 -10.38 7.39 5.91
N VAL A 131 -9.80 6.77 4.88
CA VAL A 131 -9.06 7.45 3.82
C VAL A 131 -9.96 7.94 2.67
N ASP A 132 -10.77 8.95 2.98
CA ASP A 132 -11.71 9.57 2.04
C ASP A 132 -11.01 10.30 0.87
N MET A 133 -9.82 10.87 1.07
CA MET A 133 -9.06 11.49 -0.02
C MET A 133 -8.57 10.46 -1.04
N HIS A 134 -8.30 9.23 -0.62
CA HIS A 134 -7.99 8.13 -1.54
C HIS A 134 -9.21 7.69 -2.36
N SER A 135 -10.42 7.81 -1.83
CA SER A 135 -11.64 7.43 -2.54
C SER A 135 -11.95 8.34 -3.73
N ILE A 136 -11.63 9.64 -3.63
CA ILE A 136 -11.87 10.61 -4.71
C ILE A 136 -10.83 10.56 -5.85
N THR A 137 -9.88 9.61 -5.80
CA THR A 137 -8.97 9.35 -6.94
C THR A 137 -9.70 8.80 -8.17
N LEU A 138 -10.93 8.29 -7.95
CA LEU A 138 -11.92 7.95 -8.96
C LEU A 138 -13.22 8.73 -8.67
N PRO A 139 -14.10 8.94 -9.67
CA PRO A 139 -15.36 9.65 -9.47
C PRO A 139 -16.22 9.04 -8.35
N GLN A 140 -16.77 9.91 -7.48
CA GLN A 140 -17.65 9.53 -6.38
C GLN A 140 -18.92 10.40 -6.40
N ASP A 141 -20.06 9.83 -5.99
CA ASP A 141 -21.23 10.64 -5.65
C ASP A 141 -21.01 11.30 -4.27
N PRO A 142 -21.08 12.64 -4.14
CA PRO A 142 -20.78 13.32 -2.88
C PRO A 142 -21.69 12.90 -1.71
N LYS A 143 -22.97 12.64 -1.98
CA LYS A 143 -23.92 12.22 -0.94
C LYS A 143 -23.60 10.82 -0.46
N ALA A 144 -23.32 9.90 -1.39
CA ALA A 144 -22.89 8.54 -1.09
C ALA A 144 -21.57 8.52 -0.34
N LEU A 145 -20.58 9.34 -0.71
CA LEU A 145 -19.30 9.39 0.00
C LEU A 145 -19.49 9.84 1.46
N LYS A 146 -20.27 10.90 1.70
CA LYS A 146 -20.58 11.36 3.07
C LYS A 146 -21.24 10.25 3.89
N GLN A 147 -22.23 9.57 3.31
CA GLN A 147 -22.89 8.45 3.98
C GLN A 147 -21.93 7.28 4.23
N ASN A 148 -21.08 6.94 3.27
CA ASN A 148 -20.13 5.85 3.38
C ASN A 148 -19.08 6.08 4.47
N ILE A 149 -18.68 7.34 4.71
CA ILE A 149 -17.78 7.70 5.82
C ILE A 149 -18.46 7.38 7.17
N LEU A 150 -19.73 7.74 7.34
CA LEU A 150 -20.47 7.41 8.57
C LEU A 150 -20.71 5.90 8.68
N ASN A 151 -21.11 5.22 7.59
CA ASN A 151 -21.35 3.79 7.58
C ASN A 151 -20.10 2.98 7.93
N ILE A 152 -18.92 3.34 7.38
CA ILE A 152 -17.68 2.65 7.72
C ILE A 152 -17.27 2.93 9.16
N THR A 153 -17.52 4.14 9.67
CA THR A 153 -17.29 4.47 11.09
C THR A 153 -18.14 3.58 11.98
N ALA A 154 -19.46 3.52 11.74
CA ALA A 154 -20.38 2.64 12.45
C ALA A 154 -19.94 1.17 12.36
N THR A 155 -19.50 0.73 11.18
CA THR A 155 -19.04 -0.64 10.96
C THR A 155 -17.81 -0.98 11.78
N LEU A 156 -16.81 -0.10 11.82
CA LEU A 156 -15.59 -0.32 12.59
C LEU A 156 -15.91 -0.38 14.10
N LEU A 157 -16.74 0.53 14.60
CA LEU A 157 -17.19 0.54 15.99
C LEU A 157 -17.99 -0.73 16.33
N ALA A 158 -18.93 -1.14 15.47
CA ALA A 158 -19.74 -2.35 15.65
C ALA A 158 -18.89 -3.63 15.63
N CYS A 159 -17.80 -3.65 14.86
CA CYS A 159 -16.85 -4.76 14.85
C CYS A 159 -15.98 -4.82 16.12
N GLY A 160 -15.95 -3.75 16.92
CA GLY A 160 -15.24 -3.69 18.20
C GLY A 160 -14.05 -2.73 18.25
N ILE A 161 -13.85 -1.86 17.25
CA ILE A 161 -12.85 -0.79 17.34
C ILE A 161 -13.30 0.21 18.42
N ASP A 162 -12.40 0.49 19.35
CA ASP A 162 -12.66 1.33 20.52
C ASP A 162 -11.87 2.66 20.39
N PRO A 163 -12.56 3.82 20.25
CA PRO A 163 -11.93 5.14 20.15
C PRO A 163 -11.15 5.60 21.40
N ASP A 164 -11.34 4.91 22.52
CA ASP A 164 -10.58 5.17 23.74
C ASP A 164 -9.26 4.38 23.76
N LYS A 165 -9.16 3.28 23.01
CA LYS A 165 -7.94 2.47 22.87
C LYS A 165 -7.12 2.80 21.62
N SER A 166 -7.77 3.28 20.57
CA SER A 166 -7.15 3.57 19.28
C SER A 166 -7.66 4.89 18.71
N ILE A 167 -6.86 5.54 17.87
CA ILE A 167 -7.29 6.77 17.18
C ILE A 167 -8.02 6.36 15.91
N LEU A 168 -9.33 6.66 15.83
CA LEU A 168 -10.13 6.50 14.61
C LEU A 168 -10.52 7.87 14.07
N PHE A 169 -10.07 8.22 12.87
CA PHE A 169 -10.32 9.55 12.30
C PHE A 169 -10.53 9.53 10.78
N GLN A 170 -11.11 10.62 10.25
CA GLN A 170 -11.29 10.84 8.81
C GLN A 170 -10.06 11.58 8.24
N GLN A 171 -9.44 11.03 7.20
CA GLN A 171 -8.18 11.55 6.63
C GLN A 171 -8.25 13.04 6.28
N SER A 172 -9.30 13.49 5.58
CA SER A 172 -9.43 14.88 5.15
C SER A 172 -9.58 15.91 6.28
N THR A 173 -9.82 15.48 7.53
CA THR A 173 -9.87 16.37 8.69
C THR A 173 -8.48 16.83 9.16
N VAL A 174 -7.41 16.18 8.68
CA VAL A 174 -6.02 16.51 9.03
C VAL A 174 -5.28 16.98 7.78
N SER A 175 -5.15 18.30 7.60
CA SER A 175 -4.58 18.92 6.39
C SER A 175 -3.16 18.46 6.06
N MET A 176 -2.36 18.17 7.09
CA MET A 176 -0.94 17.80 7.00
C MET A 176 -0.67 16.55 6.18
N HIS A 177 -1.68 15.69 5.96
CA HIS A 177 -1.58 14.59 5.00
C HIS A 177 -1.24 15.09 3.59
N THR A 178 -1.93 16.13 3.13
CA THR A 178 -1.70 16.73 1.81
C THR A 178 -0.42 17.55 1.76
N GLU A 179 -0.12 18.26 2.84
CA GLU A 179 1.09 19.10 2.91
C GLU A 179 2.35 18.23 2.87
N LEU A 180 2.38 17.12 3.62
CA LEU A 180 3.47 16.16 3.55
C LEU A 180 3.50 15.43 2.20
N CYS A 181 2.34 15.05 1.64
CA CYS A 181 2.26 14.46 0.30
C CYS A 181 2.92 15.34 -0.77
N TRP A 182 2.74 16.66 -0.70
CA TRP A 182 3.39 17.60 -1.62
C TRP A 182 4.91 17.54 -1.50
N ILE A 183 5.45 17.60 -0.28
CA ILE A 183 6.91 17.52 -0.04
C ILE A 183 7.46 16.19 -0.55
N LEU A 184 6.80 15.06 -0.25
CA LEU A 184 7.23 13.74 -0.69
C LEU A 184 7.15 13.60 -2.22
N SER A 185 6.20 14.27 -2.87
CA SER A 185 6.08 14.28 -4.34
C SER A 185 7.32 14.92 -4.99
N CYS A 186 7.94 15.92 -4.35
CA CYS A 186 9.19 16.51 -4.79
C CYS A 186 10.43 15.59 -4.63
N LEU A 187 10.27 14.42 -4.00
CA LEU A 187 11.34 13.42 -3.78
C LEU A 187 11.18 12.16 -4.64
N THR A 188 10.10 12.07 -5.44
CA THR A 188 9.88 10.95 -6.36
C THR A 188 9.86 11.44 -7.81
N THR A 189 9.85 10.50 -8.75
CA THR A 189 9.82 10.79 -10.18
C THR A 189 8.66 10.08 -10.86
N MET A 190 8.21 10.65 -11.98
CA MET A 190 7.14 10.05 -12.79
C MET A 190 7.44 8.58 -13.15
N PRO A 191 8.61 8.20 -13.72
CA PRO A 191 8.84 6.80 -14.10
C PRO A 191 8.66 5.82 -12.94
N ARG A 192 9.06 6.22 -11.72
CA ARG A 192 8.93 5.37 -10.53
C ARG A 192 7.46 5.04 -10.21
N LEU A 193 6.57 6.02 -10.32
CA LEU A 193 5.13 5.82 -10.07
C LEU A 193 4.47 5.04 -11.23
N ALA A 194 4.88 5.29 -12.48
CA ALA A 194 4.32 4.63 -13.66
C ALA A 194 4.55 3.11 -13.71
N HIS A 195 5.57 2.61 -13.01
CA HIS A 195 5.86 1.18 -12.96
C HIS A 195 5.03 0.39 -11.94
N LEU A 196 4.30 1.06 -11.04
CA LEU A 196 3.47 0.39 -10.03
C LEU A 196 2.33 -0.41 -10.70
N PRO A 197 2.18 -1.72 -10.42
CA PRO A 197 1.15 -2.57 -11.00
C PRO A 197 -0.26 -2.05 -10.78
N GLN A 198 -0.58 -1.58 -9.57
CA GLN A 198 -1.91 -1.07 -9.26
C GLN A 198 -2.28 0.16 -10.10
N PHE A 199 -1.32 1.02 -10.44
CA PHE A 199 -1.55 2.13 -11.36
C PHE A 199 -1.88 1.60 -12.76
N LYS A 200 -1.08 0.67 -13.28
CA LYS A 200 -1.32 0.04 -14.59
C LYS A 200 -2.69 -0.63 -14.67
N GLU A 201 -3.04 -1.43 -13.67
CA GLU A 201 -4.32 -2.14 -13.59
C GLU A 201 -5.51 -1.17 -13.54
N LYS A 202 -5.49 -0.20 -12.63
CA LYS A 202 -6.60 0.76 -12.48
C LYS A 202 -6.70 1.72 -13.66
N SER A 203 -5.58 2.20 -14.20
CA SER A 203 -5.56 3.08 -15.37
C SER A 203 -6.17 2.43 -16.61
N ALA A 204 -6.03 1.10 -16.77
CA ALA A 204 -6.65 0.37 -17.87
C ALA A 204 -8.19 0.33 -17.79
N THR A 205 -8.77 0.61 -16.62
CA THR A 205 -10.24 0.58 -16.42
C THR A 205 -10.92 1.91 -16.71
N VAL A 206 -10.16 2.99 -16.92
CA VAL A 206 -10.69 4.34 -17.13
C VAL A 206 -10.15 4.93 -18.43
N LYS A 207 -10.99 5.68 -19.14
CA LYS A 207 -10.58 6.32 -20.41
C LYS A 207 -9.61 7.47 -20.16
N ASP A 208 -9.97 8.33 -19.20
CA ASP A 208 -9.18 9.50 -18.81
C ASP A 208 -8.65 9.26 -17.40
N VAL A 209 -7.36 8.96 -17.31
CA VAL A 209 -6.70 8.58 -16.06
C VAL A 209 -6.52 9.82 -15.17
N PRO A 210 -7.16 9.90 -14.00
CA PRO A 210 -7.02 11.06 -13.12
C PRO A 210 -5.59 11.17 -12.57
N LEU A 211 -5.06 12.39 -12.44
CA LEU A 211 -3.74 12.60 -11.82
C LEU A 211 -3.68 12.03 -10.41
N GLY A 212 -4.75 12.17 -9.62
CA GLY A 212 -4.86 11.61 -8.27
C GLY A 212 -4.59 10.09 -8.22
N LEU A 213 -5.08 9.33 -9.22
CA LEU A 213 -4.83 7.89 -9.34
C LEU A 213 -3.35 7.56 -9.58
N TYR A 214 -2.56 8.51 -10.07
CA TYR A 214 -1.14 8.35 -10.27
C TYR A 214 -0.31 8.70 -9.02
N ILE A 215 -0.71 9.74 -8.29
CA ILE A 215 0.03 10.25 -7.11
C ILE A 215 -0.43 9.65 -5.78
N TYR A 216 -1.55 8.94 -5.70
CA TYR A 216 -2.04 8.39 -4.43
C TYR A 216 -1.03 7.51 -3.66
N PRO A 217 -0.08 6.77 -4.28
CA PRO A 217 0.93 6.03 -3.51
C PRO A 217 1.85 6.95 -2.70
N VAL A 218 2.03 8.21 -3.14
CA VAL A 218 2.75 9.24 -2.38
C VAL A 218 1.90 9.78 -1.24
N LEU A 219 0.60 9.96 -1.45
CA LEU A 219 -0.34 10.30 -0.38
C LEU A 219 -0.37 9.20 0.68
N GLN A 220 -0.38 7.93 0.28
CA GLN A 220 -0.28 6.78 1.19
C GLN A 220 1.02 6.80 2.01
N ALA A 221 2.14 7.19 1.39
CA ALA A 221 3.39 7.37 2.13
C ALA A 221 3.29 8.52 3.14
N ALA A 222 2.65 9.63 2.77
CA ALA A 222 2.41 10.74 3.69
C ALA A 222 1.52 10.30 4.87
N ASP A 223 0.46 9.55 4.62
CA ASP A 223 -0.43 9.01 5.66
C ASP A 223 0.34 8.20 6.70
N ILE A 224 1.28 7.35 6.26
CA ILE A 224 2.09 6.50 7.16
C ILE A 224 3.14 7.33 7.91
N LEU A 225 3.89 8.18 7.20
CA LEU A 225 5.06 8.87 7.73
C LEU A 225 4.70 10.05 8.63
N LEU A 226 3.55 10.69 8.43
CA LEU A 226 3.09 11.82 9.23
C LEU A 226 3.00 11.47 10.72
N TYR A 227 2.58 10.25 11.04
CA TYR A 227 2.48 9.78 12.42
C TYR A 227 3.75 9.10 12.94
N LYS A 228 4.84 9.10 12.15
CA LYS A 228 6.07 8.33 12.43
C LYS A 228 5.77 6.85 12.68
N SER A 229 4.91 6.27 11.85
CA SER A 229 4.46 4.89 11.99
C SER A 229 5.59 3.91 11.73
N THR A 230 5.73 2.92 12.61
CA THR A 230 6.76 1.88 12.52
C THR A 230 6.25 0.59 11.88
N HIS A 231 4.94 0.34 11.98
CA HIS A 231 4.30 -0.89 11.51
C HIS A 231 3.03 -0.54 10.73
N VAL A 232 2.78 -1.28 9.65
CA VAL A 232 1.60 -1.06 8.78
C VAL A 232 1.01 -2.42 8.39
N PRO A 233 -0.20 -2.78 8.84
CA PRO A 233 -0.87 -4.01 8.41
C PRO A 233 -1.40 -3.80 6.99
N VAL A 234 -0.81 -4.53 6.05
CA VAL A 234 -1.13 -4.42 4.63
C VAL A 234 -1.29 -5.79 4.00
N GLY A 235 -2.21 -5.91 3.06
CA GLY A 235 -2.27 -7.07 2.16
C GLY A 235 -1.08 -7.10 1.20
N GLU A 236 -0.83 -8.27 0.62
CA GLU A 236 0.23 -8.48 -0.39
C GLU A 236 0.13 -7.49 -1.56
N ASP A 237 -1.10 -7.11 -1.94
CA ASP A 237 -1.35 -6.16 -3.03
C ASP A 237 -0.73 -4.78 -2.74
N GLN A 238 -0.69 -4.34 -1.49
CA GLN A 238 -0.19 -3.03 -1.08
C GLN A 238 1.31 -3.01 -0.72
N LEU A 239 2.00 -4.15 -0.80
CA LEU A 239 3.41 -4.25 -0.39
C LEU A 239 4.33 -3.30 -1.18
N GLN A 240 4.08 -3.12 -2.47
CA GLN A 240 4.87 -2.20 -3.30
C GLN A 240 4.68 -0.72 -2.91
N HIS A 241 3.50 -0.35 -2.43
CA HIS A 241 3.26 1.01 -1.93
C HIS A 241 3.97 1.25 -0.59
N LEU A 242 4.02 0.24 0.28
CA LEU A 242 4.82 0.32 1.50
C LEU A 242 6.31 0.43 1.19
N GLN A 243 6.81 -0.31 0.19
CA GLN A 243 8.19 -0.17 -0.29
C GLN A 243 8.49 1.25 -0.82
N LEU A 244 7.52 1.89 -1.47
CA LEU A 244 7.62 3.30 -1.86
C LEU A 244 7.72 4.22 -0.62
N ALA A 245 6.89 4.00 0.40
CA ALA A 245 6.94 4.77 1.65
C ALA A 245 8.30 4.61 2.36
N GLN A 246 8.82 3.38 2.46
CA GLN A 246 10.16 3.10 3.01
C GLN A 246 11.25 3.83 2.22
N HIS A 247 11.16 3.85 0.89
CA HIS A 247 12.13 4.53 0.05
C HIS A 247 12.07 6.05 0.23
N LEU A 248 10.86 6.63 0.26
CA LEU A 248 10.66 8.06 0.51
C LEU A 248 11.19 8.49 1.88
N ALA A 249 10.95 7.68 2.93
CA ALA A 249 11.52 7.91 4.25
C ALA A 249 13.06 7.93 4.23
N LYS A 250 13.69 6.96 3.57
CA LYS A 250 15.16 6.91 3.40
C LYS A 250 15.70 8.12 2.63
N LEU A 251 15.04 8.52 1.55
CA LEU A 251 15.43 9.69 0.78
C LEU A 251 15.32 10.98 1.58
N PHE A 252 14.21 11.16 2.31
CA PHE A 252 14.03 12.32 3.16
C PHE A 252 15.11 12.36 4.25
N ASN A 253 15.31 11.26 4.97
CA ASN A 253 16.31 11.18 6.04
C ASN A 253 17.73 11.43 5.52
N GLY A 254 18.07 10.91 4.34
CA GLY A 254 19.38 11.11 3.72
C GLY A 254 19.61 12.55 3.27
N LYS A 255 18.56 13.26 2.84
CA LYS A 255 18.66 14.63 2.31
C LYS A 255 18.56 15.71 3.39
N PHE A 256 17.68 15.52 4.37
CA PHE A 256 17.32 16.54 5.37
C PHE A 256 17.62 16.13 6.82
N GLY A 257 18.18 14.93 7.03
CA GLY A 257 18.50 14.37 8.33
C GLY A 257 17.41 13.42 8.86
N GLU A 258 17.78 12.51 9.75
CA GLU A 258 16.90 11.51 10.36
C GLU A 258 15.62 12.14 10.93
N THR A 259 14.46 11.76 10.39
CA THR A 259 13.14 12.33 10.72
C THR A 259 12.06 11.26 10.85
N PHE A 260 12.06 10.33 9.90
CA PHE A 260 11.05 9.28 9.82
C PHE A 260 11.63 7.91 10.19
N PRO A 261 10.90 7.07 10.94
CA PRO A 261 11.19 5.64 10.96
C PRO A 261 10.97 5.02 9.58
N ILE A 262 11.59 3.86 9.34
CA ILE A 262 11.31 3.05 8.16
C ILE A 262 10.16 2.10 8.51
N PRO A 263 8.96 2.25 7.92
CA PRO A 263 7.80 1.44 8.30
C PRO A 263 7.95 -0.01 7.82
N HIS A 264 7.58 -0.97 8.66
CA HIS A 264 7.59 -2.40 8.37
C HIS A 264 6.18 -2.95 8.12
N SER A 265 6.05 -3.87 7.17
CA SER A 265 4.77 -4.55 6.92
C SER A 265 4.48 -5.52 8.06
N MET A 266 3.27 -5.46 8.60
CA MET A 266 2.70 -6.58 9.33
C MET A 266 1.97 -7.43 8.31
N ILE A 267 2.68 -8.39 7.72
CA ILE A 267 2.05 -9.33 6.78
C ILE A 267 1.16 -10.23 7.62
N ASN A 268 -0.09 -10.34 7.19
CA ASN A 268 -0.99 -11.35 7.68
C ASN A 268 -0.54 -12.68 7.06
N ASP A 269 0.41 -13.38 7.69
CA ASP A 269 1.01 -14.64 7.20
C ASP A 269 0.00 -15.79 7.05
N ASP A 270 -1.23 -15.59 7.52
CA ASP A 270 -2.34 -16.50 7.38
C ASP A 270 -2.91 -16.47 5.96
N SER A 271 -2.42 -17.37 5.10
CA SER A 271 -3.08 -17.71 3.82
C SER A 271 -4.56 -18.09 3.99
N SER A 272 -4.98 -18.48 5.20
CA SER A 272 -6.39 -18.68 5.61
C SER A 272 -7.22 -17.39 5.59
N CYS A 273 -6.63 -16.19 5.71
CA CYS A 273 -7.37 -14.92 5.65
C CYS A 273 -7.88 -14.56 4.25
N ARG A 274 -7.48 -15.30 3.19
CA ARG A 274 -8.00 -15.07 1.83
C ARG A 274 -9.36 -15.76 1.65
N ILE A 275 -10.40 -15.13 2.18
CA ILE A 275 -11.78 -15.58 1.98
C ILE A 275 -12.18 -15.49 0.51
N ARG A 276 -12.61 -16.62 -0.05
CA ARG A 276 -13.00 -16.75 -1.46
C ARG A 276 -14.50 -16.50 -1.65
N SER A 277 -14.89 -16.18 -2.88
CA SER A 277 -16.29 -16.02 -3.25
C SER A 277 -17.05 -17.34 -3.06
N LEU A 278 -18.27 -17.25 -2.53
CA LEU A 278 -19.16 -18.41 -2.37
C LEU A 278 -19.65 -18.95 -3.72
N ARG A 279 -19.54 -18.17 -4.79
CA ARG A 279 -20.04 -18.49 -6.13
C ARG A 279 -18.92 -18.76 -7.14
N ASP A 280 -17.70 -18.36 -6.82
CA ASP A 280 -16.50 -18.67 -7.59
C ASP A 280 -15.32 -18.84 -6.62
N PRO A 281 -15.07 -20.07 -6.11
CA PRO A 281 -14.01 -20.32 -5.13
C PRO A 281 -12.60 -20.03 -5.62
N THR A 282 -12.38 -19.77 -6.92
CA THR A 282 -11.07 -19.38 -7.47
C THR A 282 -10.76 -17.90 -7.22
N LYS A 283 -11.80 -17.09 -7.00
CA LYS A 283 -11.70 -15.64 -6.81
C LYS A 283 -11.82 -15.26 -5.35
N LYS A 284 -11.14 -14.17 -4.98
CA LYS A 284 -11.33 -13.52 -3.67
C LYS A 284 -12.75 -12.95 -3.60
N MET A 285 -13.37 -13.00 -2.42
CA MET A 285 -14.63 -12.29 -2.18
C MET A 285 -14.44 -10.79 -2.46
N SER A 286 -15.32 -10.22 -3.29
CA SER A 286 -15.21 -8.83 -3.74
C SER A 286 -16.54 -8.09 -3.62
N LYS A 287 -16.46 -6.80 -3.29
CA LYS A 287 -17.58 -5.86 -3.32
C LYS A 287 -18.14 -5.65 -4.74
N SER A 288 -17.27 -5.69 -5.74
CA SER A 288 -17.61 -5.40 -7.14
C SER A 288 -18.19 -6.59 -7.91
N ASP A 289 -18.33 -7.76 -7.27
CA ASP A 289 -18.93 -8.93 -7.92
C ASP A 289 -20.42 -8.67 -8.20
N PRO A 290 -20.92 -8.90 -9.43
CA PRO A 290 -22.32 -8.65 -9.77
C PRO A 290 -23.29 -9.61 -9.06
N ASP A 291 -22.85 -10.81 -8.66
CA ASP A 291 -23.70 -11.75 -7.92
C ASP A 291 -23.65 -11.41 -6.42
N PRO A 292 -24.73 -10.90 -5.79
CA PRO A 292 -24.74 -10.62 -4.36
C PRO A 292 -24.58 -11.87 -3.49
N LYS A 293 -24.81 -13.07 -4.03
CA LYS A 293 -24.60 -14.34 -3.32
C LYS A 293 -23.13 -14.76 -3.26
N SER A 294 -22.25 -14.08 -4.00
CA SER A 294 -20.79 -14.30 -3.94
C SER A 294 -20.19 -13.93 -2.57
N ARG A 295 -20.86 -13.05 -1.82
CA ARG A 295 -20.36 -12.40 -0.61
C ARG A 295 -21.38 -12.39 0.51
N LEU A 296 -20.88 -12.46 1.74
CA LEU A 296 -21.64 -12.30 2.97
C LEU A 296 -21.41 -10.88 3.49
N GLN A 297 -22.44 -10.05 3.54
CA GLN A 297 -22.35 -8.69 4.08
C GLN A 297 -22.55 -8.72 5.59
N LEU A 298 -21.91 -7.79 6.32
CA LEU A 298 -22.12 -7.67 7.76
C LEU A 298 -23.55 -7.22 8.11
N THR A 299 -24.25 -6.59 7.16
CA THR A 299 -25.63 -6.12 7.26
C THR A 299 -26.67 -7.17 6.87
N ASP A 300 -26.26 -8.31 6.29
CA ASP A 300 -27.19 -9.35 5.83
C ASP A 300 -28.02 -9.88 7.02
N GLU A 301 -29.33 -10.03 6.82
CA GLU A 301 -30.18 -10.71 7.80
C GLU A 301 -29.81 -12.19 7.95
N PRO A 302 -30.07 -12.82 9.12
CA PRO A 302 -29.79 -14.23 9.34
C PRO A 302 -30.33 -15.17 8.24
N LYS A 303 -31.55 -14.90 7.76
CA LYS A 303 -32.16 -15.67 6.66
C LYS A 303 -31.41 -15.51 5.33
N VAL A 304 -30.84 -14.34 5.07
CA VAL A 304 -30.04 -14.06 3.87
C VAL A 304 -28.68 -14.75 3.97
N LEU A 305 -28.01 -14.66 5.12
CA LEU A 305 -26.76 -15.36 5.41
C LEU A 305 -26.91 -16.87 5.20
N LEU A 306 -27.94 -17.47 5.81
CA LEU A 306 -28.27 -18.89 5.64
C LEU A 306 -28.43 -19.27 4.17
N ASN A 307 -29.22 -18.50 3.42
CA ASN A 307 -29.48 -18.77 2.01
C ASN A 307 -28.22 -18.63 1.14
N LYS A 308 -27.34 -17.67 1.44
CA LYS A 308 -26.08 -17.47 0.70
C LYS A 308 -25.11 -18.63 0.96
N VAL A 309 -24.91 -19.03 2.22
CA VAL A 309 -24.04 -20.18 2.58
C VAL A 309 -24.60 -21.48 2.01
N LYS A 310 -25.92 -21.71 2.11
CA LYS A 310 -26.58 -22.89 1.51
C LYS A 310 -26.36 -23.00 0.00
N LYS A 311 -26.27 -21.85 -0.71
CA LYS A 311 -26.01 -21.76 -2.16
C LYS A 311 -24.52 -21.66 -2.53
N ALA A 312 -23.62 -21.78 -1.56
CA ALA A 312 -22.19 -21.80 -1.84
C ALA A 312 -21.84 -23.00 -2.74
N ILE A 313 -20.97 -22.77 -3.73
CA ILE A 313 -20.50 -23.82 -4.64
C ILE A 313 -19.55 -24.75 -3.89
N THR A 314 -19.82 -26.05 -4.02
CA THR A 314 -18.97 -27.15 -3.57
C THR A 314 -18.83 -28.16 -4.71
N ASP A 315 -17.98 -29.15 -4.52
CA ASP A 315 -17.90 -30.32 -5.39
C ASP A 315 -19.03 -31.34 -5.10
N PHE A 316 -18.98 -32.47 -5.80
CA PHE A 316 -19.94 -33.58 -5.69
C PHE A 316 -19.54 -34.63 -4.64
N THR A 317 -18.43 -34.43 -3.93
CA THR A 317 -17.99 -35.35 -2.88
C THR A 317 -18.73 -35.03 -1.59
N SER A 318 -19.34 -36.06 -1.00
CA SER A 318 -20.20 -35.87 0.19
C SER A 318 -19.40 -35.53 1.45
N GLU A 319 -18.21 -36.10 1.61
CA GLU A 319 -17.37 -35.91 2.79
C GLU A 319 -16.88 -34.46 2.93
N VAL A 320 -16.67 -34.01 4.16
CA VAL A 320 -16.12 -32.68 4.48
C VAL A 320 -14.64 -32.82 4.77
N THR A 321 -13.79 -32.45 3.80
CA THR A 321 -12.33 -32.48 3.94
C THR A 321 -11.70 -31.18 3.47
N TYR A 322 -10.58 -30.81 4.09
CA TYR A 322 -9.80 -29.65 3.69
C TYR A 322 -8.77 -30.04 2.62
N ALA A 323 -8.94 -29.51 1.42
CA ALA A 323 -8.02 -29.69 0.30
C ALA A 323 -8.11 -28.44 -0.59
N LEU A 324 -7.22 -27.47 -0.39
CA LEU A 324 -7.41 -26.11 -0.93
C LEU A 324 -7.37 -26.06 -2.47
N ASP A 325 -6.55 -26.92 -3.08
CA ASP A 325 -6.34 -26.99 -4.53
C ASP A 325 -7.38 -27.87 -5.22
N GLU A 326 -7.74 -29.00 -4.61
CA GLU A 326 -8.69 -29.98 -5.18
C GLU A 326 -10.15 -29.62 -4.89
N ARG A 327 -10.42 -29.08 -3.70
CA ARG A 327 -11.76 -28.80 -3.15
C ARG A 327 -11.86 -27.35 -2.65
N PRO A 328 -11.65 -26.34 -3.51
CA PRO A 328 -11.53 -24.94 -3.08
C PRO A 328 -12.80 -24.39 -2.42
N GLY A 329 -13.98 -24.89 -2.82
CA GLY A 329 -15.28 -24.46 -2.25
C GLY A 329 -15.50 -24.97 -0.83
N VAL A 330 -15.28 -26.28 -0.61
CA VAL A 330 -15.42 -26.91 0.73
C VAL A 330 -14.34 -26.36 1.67
N SER A 331 -13.10 -26.25 1.19
CA SER A 331 -11.99 -25.68 1.95
C SER A 331 -12.25 -24.24 2.37
N ASN A 332 -12.85 -23.41 1.50
CA ASN A 332 -13.25 -22.05 1.86
C ASN A 332 -14.28 -22.01 3.00
N LEU A 333 -15.26 -22.92 3.00
CA LEU A 333 -16.24 -23.02 4.08
C LEU A 333 -15.61 -23.47 5.40
N ILE A 334 -14.67 -24.42 5.36
CA ILE A 334 -13.88 -24.86 6.52
C ILE A 334 -13.03 -23.70 7.06
N THR A 335 -12.39 -22.93 6.18
CA THR A 335 -11.61 -21.76 6.58
C THR A 335 -12.48 -20.67 7.21
N ILE A 336 -13.67 -20.39 6.66
CA ILE A 336 -14.63 -19.46 7.28
C ILE A 336 -15.04 -19.95 8.67
N HIS A 337 -15.38 -21.24 8.81
CA HIS A 337 -15.75 -21.83 10.08
C HIS A 337 -14.58 -21.74 11.09
N SER A 338 -13.36 -22.04 10.69
CA SER A 338 -12.15 -21.94 11.52
C SER A 338 -11.94 -20.53 12.04
N LEU A 339 -11.97 -19.52 11.17
CA LEU A 339 -11.70 -18.14 11.56
C LEU A 339 -12.77 -17.54 12.48
N LEU A 340 -14.01 -18.01 12.37
CA LEU A 340 -15.12 -17.53 13.21
C LEU A 340 -15.21 -18.26 14.55
N SER A 341 -14.88 -19.55 14.59
CA SER A 341 -14.96 -20.39 15.80
C SER A 341 -13.65 -20.47 16.58
N GLY A 342 -12.51 -20.14 15.97
CA GLY A 342 -11.18 -20.35 16.53
C GLY A 342 -10.66 -21.78 16.46
N LYS A 343 -11.44 -22.72 15.90
CA LYS A 343 -11.05 -24.14 15.75
C LYS A 343 -10.08 -24.33 14.60
N THR A 344 -9.22 -25.34 14.68
CA THR A 344 -8.33 -25.73 13.58
C THR A 344 -9.11 -26.42 12.44
N HIS A 345 -8.55 -26.43 11.22
CA HIS A 345 -9.16 -27.17 10.11
C HIS A 345 -9.35 -28.67 10.42
N ASP A 346 -8.40 -29.28 11.13
CA ASP A 346 -8.43 -30.71 11.48
C ASP A 346 -9.53 -31.04 12.50
N GLU A 347 -9.72 -30.18 13.51
CA GLU A 347 -10.82 -30.32 14.48
C GLU A 347 -12.17 -30.23 13.78
N ILE A 348 -12.34 -29.25 12.88
CA ILE A 348 -13.56 -29.08 12.11
C ILE A 348 -13.85 -30.30 11.22
N CYS A 349 -12.83 -30.82 10.52
CA CYS A 349 -13.01 -32.01 9.68
C CYS A 349 -13.39 -33.23 10.53
N ARG A 350 -12.85 -33.36 11.75
CA ARG A 350 -13.19 -34.43 12.69
C ARG A 350 -14.62 -34.33 13.20
N GLU A 351 -15.06 -33.13 13.59
CA GLU A 351 -16.43 -32.87 14.05
C GLU A 351 -17.46 -33.04 12.92
N ALA A 352 -17.06 -32.76 11.68
CA ALA A 352 -17.91 -32.92 10.50
C ALA A 352 -17.96 -34.37 9.97
N GLN A 353 -17.28 -35.33 10.60
CA GLN A 353 -17.34 -36.74 10.19
C GLN A 353 -18.78 -37.26 10.22
N GLY A 354 -19.21 -37.89 9.14
CA GLY A 354 -20.57 -38.39 8.96
C GLY A 354 -21.60 -37.34 8.50
N LEU A 355 -21.20 -36.07 8.35
CA LEU A 355 -22.03 -35.05 7.68
C LEU A 355 -21.72 -35.02 6.18
N ASP A 356 -22.78 -34.87 5.39
CA ASP A 356 -22.65 -34.48 3.99
C ASP A 356 -22.37 -32.96 3.86
N THR A 357 -21.81 -32.53 2.72
CA THR A 357 -21.52 -31.11 2.45
C THR A 357 -22.75 -30.20 2.52
N GLY A 358 -23.96 -30.73 2.26
CA GLY A 358 -25.22 -29.98 2.35
C GLY A 358 -25.59 -29.65 3.80
N ARG A 359 -25.50 -30.63 4.70
CA ARG A 359 -25.68 -30.46 6.15
C ARG A 359 -24.58 -29.62 6.74
N TYR A 360 -23.33 -29.80 6.30
CA TYR A 360 -22.21 -28.98 6.77
C TYR A 360 -22.38 -27.50 6.43
N LYS A 361 -22.94 -27.14 5.26
CA LYS A 361 -23.29 -25.75 4.96
C LYS A 361 -24.25 -25.12 5.96
N LEU A 362 -25.14 -25.91 6.58
CA LEU A 362 -26.04 -25.40 7.63
C LEU A 362 -25.26 -25.09 8.90
N VAL A 363 -24.33 -25.96 9.31
CA VAL A 363 -23.43 -25.72 10.44
C VAL A 363 -22.62 -24.44 10.24
N VAL A 364 -22.03 -24.26 9.05
CA VAL A 364 -21.27 -23.03 8.74
C VAL A 364 -22.18 -21.80 8.74
N ALA A 365 -23.42 -21.93 8.27
CA ALA A 365 -24.38 -20.82 8.31
C ALA A 365 -24.71 -20.41 9.74
N ASP A 366 -24.90 -21.37 10.64
CA ASP A 366 -25.19 -21.10 12.05
C ASP A 366 -24.04 -20.34 12.71
N VAL A 367 -22.79 -20.78 12.50
CA VAL A 367 -21.59 -20.10 13.01
C VAL A 367 -21.46 -18.67 12.45
N VAL A 368 -21.72 -18.48 11.15
CA VAL A 368 -21.73 -17.16 10.53
C VAL A 368 -22.80 -16.26 11.15
N ILE A 369 -24.01 -16.78 11.33
CA ILE A 369 -25.13 -16.04 11.91
C ILE A 369 -24.83 -15.65 13.35
N GLU A 370 -24.36 -16.59 14.16
CA GLU A 370 -23.98 -16.35 15.56
C GLU A 370 -22.96 -15.22 15.69
N LYS A 371 -21.93 -15.22 14.82
CA LYS A 371 -20.89 -14.19 14.87
C LYS A 371 -21.36 -12.84 14.33
N LEU A 372 -22.13 -12.81 13.25
CA LEU A 372 -22.49 -11.55 12.56
C LEU A 372 -23.73 -10.87 13.12
N THR A 373 -24.66 -11.59 13.75
CA THR A 373 -25.88 -11.01 14.34
C THR A 373 -25.60 -9.88 15.34
N PRO A 374 -24.74 -10.05 16.37
CA PRO A 374 -24.47 -8.96 17.32
C PRO A 374 -23.78 -7.75 16.65
N ILE A 375 -22.93 -7.98 15.65
CA ILE A 375 -22.28 -6.91 14.88
C ILE A 375 -23.34 -6.13 14.10
N ARG A 376 -24.28 -6.84 13.44
CA ARG A 376 -25.38 -6.22 12.70
C ARG A 376 -26.29 -5.41 13.59
N GLU A 377 -26.67 -5.95 14.75
CA GLU A 377 -27.52 -5.24 15.72
C GLU A 377 -26.85 -3.95 16.17
N ARG A 378 -25.57 -4.03 16.57
CA ARG A 378 -24.81 -2.85 16.97
C ARG A 378 -24.64 -1.83 15.84
N LEU A 379 -24.45 -2.28 14.61
CA LEU A 379 -24.39 -1.42 13.44
C LEU A 379 -25.71 -0.64 13.25
N LEU A 380 -26.84 -1.34 13.29
CA LEU A 380 -28.17 -0.73 13.11
C LEU A 380 -28.52 0.26 14.22
N GLU A 381 -28.00 0.05 15.44
CA GLU A 381 -28.10 1.03 16.53
C GLU A 381 -27.28 2.29 16.20
N LEU A 382 -26.00 2.13 15.85
CA LEU A 382 -25.08 3.22 15.55
C LEU A 382 -25.52 4.06 14.35
N GLU A 383 -26.10 3.43 13.33
CA GLU A 383 -26.64 4.13 12.15
C GLU A 383 -27.79 5.10 12.51
N ARG A 384 -28.48 4.89 13.63
CA ARG A 384 -29.51 5.80 14.14
C ARG A 384 -28.94 6.98 14.93
N GLU A 385 -27.64 6.99 15.19
CA GLU A 385 -26.93 8.00 15.97
C GLU A 385 -25.81 8.70 15.17
N PRO A 386 -26.11 9.35 14.04
CA PRO A 386 -25.09 9.97 13.18
C PRO A 386 -24.25 11.03 13.91
N GLN A 387 -24.86 11.75 14.87
CA GLN A 387 -24.16 12.74 15.69
C GLN A 387 -23.04 12.12 16.56
N TYR A 388 -23.27 10.92 17.08
CA TYR A 388 -22.25 10.20 17.85
C TYR A 388 -21.07 9.80 16.95
N LEU A 389 -21.35 9.33 15.72
CA LEU A 389 -20.31 8.96 14.75
C LEU A 389 -19.46 10.17 14.34
N GLU A 390 -20.10 11.31 14.08
CA GLU A 390 -19.41 12.57 13.78
C GLU A 390 -18.53 13.02 14.97
N GLU A 391 -19.03 12.89 16.19
CA GLU A 391 -18.28 13.23 17.40
C GLU A 391 -17.06 12.32 17.62
N VAL A 392 -17.19 11.01 17.36
CA VAL A 392 -16.07 10.06 17.39
C VAL A 392 -14.98 10.49 16.40
N LEU A 393 -15.37 10.80 15.16
CA LEU A 393 -14.42 11.24 14.12
C LEU A 393 -13.78 12.59 14.46
N ARG A 394 -14.54 13.52 15.04
CA ARG A 394 -14.03 14.83 15.47
C ARG A 394 -12.95 14.66 16.54
N LYS A 395 -13.24 13.92 17.62
CA LYS A 395 -12.26 13.64 18.68
C LYS A 395 -11.03 12.89 18.17
N GLY A 396 -11.24 11.91 17.29
CA GLY A 396 -10.14 11.20 16.65
C GLY A 396 -9.28 12.10 15.78
N GLY A 397 -9.90 13.01 15.02
CA GLY A 397 -9.22 14.01 14.19
C GLY A 397 -8.40 15.00 15.01
N GLU A 398 -8.89 15.42 16.18
CA GLU A 398 -8.14 16.25 17.13
C GLU A 398 -6.88 15.52 17.64
N LYS A 399 -7.04 14.30 18.17
CA LYS A 399 -5.90 13.48 18.61
C LYS A 399 -4.88 13.22 17.49
N ALA A 400 -5.36 12.97 16.27
CA ALA A 400 -4.50 12.77 15.10
C ALA A 400 -3.78 14.06 14.71
N THR A 401 -4.46 15.21 14.73
CA THR A 401 -3.89 16.52 14.43
C THR A 401 -2.76 16.87 15.39
N ASP A 402 -2.93 16.61 16.68
CA ASP A 402 -1.89 16.88 17.69
C ASP A 402 -0.60 16.13 17.36
N ILE A 403 -0.69 14.82 17.05
CA ILE A 403 0.46 14.00 16.68
C ILE A 403 1.06 14.46 15.34
N ALA A 404 0.23 14.78 14.36
CA ALA A 404 0.65 15.20 13.04
C ALA A 404 1.37 16.56 13.07
N CYS A 405 0.92 17.49 13.92
CA CYS A 405 1.52 18.83 14.08
C CYS A 405 2.99 18.75 14.47
N ASP A 406 3.33 17.88 15.43
CA ASP A 406 4.71 17.71 15.88
C ASP A 406 5.64 17.26 14.76
N CYS A 407 5.21 16.27 13.98
CA CYS A 407 5.95 15.77 12.84
C CYS A 407 6.04 16.83 11.73
N TRP A 408 4.94 17.54 11.48
CA TRP A 408 4.87 18.56 10.45
C TRP A 408 5.78 19.75 10.72
N HIS A 409 5.85 20.24 11.96
CA HIS A 409 6.78 21.30 12.34
C HIS A 409 8.24 20.90 12.09
N GLU A 410 8.63 19.69 12.49
CA GLU A 410 9.98 19.17 12.22
C GLU A 410 10.27 19.09 10.72
N VAL A 411 9.33 18.58 9.93
CA VAL A 411 9.47 18.48 8.47
C VAL A 411 9.63 19.88 7.86
N ARG A 412 8.78 20.83 8.23
CA ARG A 412 8.82 22.21 7.73
C ARG A 412 10.15 22.89 8.03
N ASP A 413 10.67 22.73 9.24
CA ASP A 413 11.97 23.26 9.62
C ASP A 413 13.08 22.67 8.73
N LYS A 414 13.09 21.35 8.56
CA LYS A 414 14.09 20.62 7.79
C LYS A 414 14.08 20.91 6.30
N VAL A 415 12.92 21.18 5.71
CA VAL A 415 12.80 21.55 4.30
C VAL A 415 12.92 23.07 4.06
N GLY A 416 13.05 23.87 5.12
CA GLY A 416 13.22 25.33 5.03
C GLY A 416 11.93 26.11 4.78
N LEU A 417 10.77 25.57 5.17
CA LEU A 417 9.46 26.23 5.08
C LEU A 417 9.08 27.00 6.35
N SER A 418 9.93 26.96 7.37
CA SER A 418 9.74 27.69 8.62
C SER A 418 10.38 29.06 8.56
N ASN A 419 9.56 30.06 8.21
CA ASN A 419 9.94 31.47 8.29
C ASN A 419 9.12 32.14 9.40
N ASN A 420 9.72 33.11 10.11
CA ASN A 420 9.07 33.91 11.18
C ASN A 420 7.90 34.80 10.71
N VAL A 421 7.44 34.66 9.46
CA VAL A 421 6.45 35.52 8.80
C VAL A 421 5.05 35.37 9.42
N LEU A 422 4.70 34.21 9.97
CA LEU A 422 3.39 33.98 10.62
C LEU A 422 3.33 34.48 12.08
N SER A 423 4.46 34.80 12.70
CA SER A 423 4.50 35.21 14.12
C SER A 423 3.80 36.55 14.39
N SER A 424 3.54 37.37 13.36
CA SER A 424 2.83 38.65 13.48
C SER A 424 1.32 38.55 13.23
N ALA A 425 0.87 37.56 12.43
CA ALA A 425 -0.54 37.34 12.13
C ALA A 425 -1.24 36.52 13.23
N SER A 426 -0.64 35.41 13.67
CA SER A 426 -1.22 34.57 14.74
C SER A 426 -1.21 35.26 16.11
N LYS A 427 -0.23 36.15 16.39
CA LYS A 427 -0.26 36.99 17.61
C LYS A 427 -1.40 38.00 17.61
N ARG A 428 -1.85 38.46 16.44
CA ARG A 428 -2.99 39.39 16.32
C ARG A 428 -4.34 38.71 16.51
N GLU A 429 -4.49 37.43 16.17
CA GLU A 429 -5.72 36.67 16.45
C GLU A 429 -5.81 36.23 17.92
N LEU A 430 -4.70 35.75 18.50
CA LEU A 430 -4.64 35.43 19.94
C LEU A 430 -4.86 36.67 20.82
N GLY A 431 -4.33 37.84 20.42
CA GLY A 431 -4.55 39.10 21.14
C GLY A 431 -5.99 39.63 21.07
N LYS A 432 -6.75 39.32 20.00
CA LYS A 432 -8.16 39.70 19.88
C LYS A 432 -9.10 38.80 20.69
N LEU A 433 -8.74 37.53 20.87
CA LEU A 433 -9.49 36.60 21.72
C LEU A 433 -9.30 36.91 23.22
N GLN A 434 -8.11 37.37 23.63
CA GLN A 434 -7.86 37.79 25.01
C GLN A 434 -8.43 39.16 25.38
N SER A 435 -8.76 40.02 24.41
CA SER A 435 -9.43 41.30 24.67
C SER A 435 -10.96 41.21 24.65
N SER A 436 -11.52 40.01 24.45
CA SER A 436 -12.96 39.75 24.32
C SER A 436 -13.49 38.80 25.41
N LEU A 437 -12.63 38.44 26.38
CA LEU A 437 -12.93 37.83 27.68
C LEU A 437 -12.63 38.88 28.74
#